data_AF-A0A672QT83-F1
#
_entry.id   AF-A0A672QT83-F1
#
_cell.length_a   1.000
_cell.length_b   1.000
_cell.length_c   1.000
_cell.angle_alpha   90.00
_cell.angle_beta   90.00
_cell.angle_gamma   90.00
#
_symmetry.space_group_name_H-M   'P 1'
#
loop_
_entity.id
_entity.type
_entity.pdbx_description
1 polymer ?
#
loop_
_entity_poly.entity_id
_entity_poly.type
_entity_poly.pdbx_seq_one_letter_code
_entity_poly.pdbx_strand_id
1 'polypeptide(L)'
;MSGGERGQSIISPPHYPPPGVNPVGPPLPPKFAQGLSIAVILVGNSSEVSLSEGLEKEDFLHVPLPPKVELVTMNETDPKSIINRICALMSRNWLQGVVFGDDTDQEAIAQILDFISAQTHIPILGIRGGSSMIMAAKV
;
A
#
# COMPACT_ATOMS: atom_id res chain seq x y z
N MET A 1 26.02 59.27 22.34
CA MET A 1 25.77 59.12 20.89
C MET A 1 27.10 58.71 20.27
N SER A 2 27.52 57.45 20.42
CA SER A 2 27.22 56.28 19.57
C SER A 2 27.59 56.48 18.10
N GLY A 3 28.54 55.69 17.61
CA GLY A 3 29.00 55.67 16.22
C GLY A 3 30.15 54.67 16.03
N GLY A 4 29.82 53.37 16.13
CA GLY A 4 30.75 52.25 16.15
C GLY A 4 31.38 51.89 14.80
N GLU A 5 32.53 51.24 14.90
CA GLU A 5 33.38 50.74 13.83
C GLU A 5 32.69 49.62 13.02
N ARG A 6 32.81 49.71 11.70
CA ARG A 6 32.34 48.68 10.76
C ARG A 6 33.29 47.48 10.79
N GLY A 7 32.91 46.45 11.54
CA GLY A 7 33.53 45.13 11.46
C GLY A 7 33.34 44.52 10.07
N GLN A 8 34.45 44.21 9.40
CA GLN A 8 34.48 43.46 8.15
C GLN A 8 34.08 42.01 8.45
N SER A 9 32.90 41.58 7.97
CA SER A 9 32.48 40.18 8.01
C SER A 9 33.23 39.40 6.93
N ILE A 10 34.16 38.56 7.36
CA ILE A 10 34.84 37.57 6.51
C ILE A 10 33.82 36.47 6.20
N ILE A 11 33.44 36.35 4.93
CA ILE A 11 32.55 35.29 4.44
C ILE A 11 33.35 33.99 4.37
N SER A 12 33.11 33.07 5.30
CA SER A 12 33.66 31.72 5.24
C SER A 12 33.04 30.95 4.06
N PRO A 13 33.81 30.21 3.24
CA PRO A 13 33.26 29.43 2.14
C PRO A 13 32.43 28.23 2.67
N PRO A 14 31.45 27.73 1.88
CA PRO A 14 30.60 26.63 2.28
C PRO A 14 31.42 25.35 2.46
N HIS A 15 31.38 24.80 3.68
CA HIS A 15 32.04 23.54 4.02
C HIS A 15 31.25 22.40 3.38
N TYR A 16 31.76 21.83 2.29
CA TYR A 16 31.24 20.57 1.78
C TYR A 16 31.61 19.44 2.75
N PRO A 17 30.66 18.56 3.14
CA PRO A 17 30.99 17.38 3.91
C PRO A 17 31.81 16.40 3.04
N PRO A 18 32.74 15.64 3.64
CA PRO A 18 33.60 14.71 2.90
C PRO A 18 32.77 13.58 2.25
N PRO A 19 33.22 13.06 1.09
CA PRO A 19 32.59 11.92 0.44
C PRO A 19 32.72 10.68 1.34
N GLY A 20 31.59 10.15 1.81
CA GLY A 20 31.55 8.97 2.69
C GLY A 20 30.61 9.10 3.89
N VAL A 21 30.08 10.28 4.16
CA VAL A 21 29.00 10.45 5.15
C VAL A 21 27.68 10.26 4.43
N ASN A 22 27.13 9.04 4.45
CA ASN A 22 25.71 8.85 4.16
C ASN A 22 24.95 9.77 5.13
N PRO A 23 24.06 10.68 4.67
CA PRO A 23 23.18 11.36 5.58
C PRO A 23 22.32 10.25 6.19
N VAL A 24 22.61 9.90 7.45
CA VAL A 24 21.68 9.14 8.27
C VAL A 24 20.49 10.08 8.43
N GLY A 25 19.56 9.97 7.48
CA GLY A 25 18.27 10.61 7.57
C GLY A 25 17.61 10.21 8.89
N PRO A 26 16.65 11.00 9.37
CA PRO A 26 15.87 10.61 10.54
C PRO A 26 15.38 9.16 10.35
N PRO A 27 15.41 8.32 11.40
CA PRO A 27 14.86 6.97 11.32
C PRO A 27 13.45 7.07 10.75
N LEU A 28 13.19 6.33 9.67
CA LEU A 28 11.85 6.25 9.11
C LEU A 28 10.89 5.89 10.26
N PRO A 29 9.71 6.53 10.35
CA PRO A 29 8.74 6.23 11.39
C PRO A 29 8.54 4.70 11.49
N PRO A 30 8.32 4.13 12.69
CA PRO A 30 8.22 2.68 12.88
C PRO A 30 7.15 2.01 12.00
N LYS A 31 6.20 2.79 11.49
CA LYS A 31 5.18 2.39 10.51
C LYS A 31 5.77 2.03 9.12
N PHE A 32 6.83 2.72 8.69
CA PHE A 32 7.55 2.43 7.43
C PHE A 32 8.56 1.29 7.58
N ALA A 33 8.96 0.95 8.81
CA ALA A 33 9.82 -0.20 9.07
C ALA A 33 9.10 -1.54 8.89
N GLN A 34 7.75 -1.55 8.82
CA GLN A 34 6.94 -2.76 8.65
C GLN A 34 6.83 -3.24 7.19
N GLY A 35 7.38 -2.52 6.22
CA GLY A 35 7.24 -2.82 4.79
C GLY A 35 5.83 -2.56 4.28
N LEU A 36 5.71 -2.17 3.01
CA LEU A 36 4.40 -1.98 2.38
C LEU A 36 3.81 -3.36 2.08
N SER A 37 2.58 -3.65 2.51
CA SER A 37 1.91 -4.92 2.23
C SER A 37 0.74 -4.73 1.26
N ILE A 38 0.63 -5.62 0.27
CA ILE A 38 -0.53 -5.71 -0.62
C ILE A 38 -1.23 -7.04 -0.34
N ALA A 39 -2.52 -7.00 -0.05
CA ALA A 39 -3.31 -8.22 0.08
C ALA A 39 -3.89 -8.59 -1.29
N VAL A 40 -3.81 -9.86 -1.67
CA VAL A 40 -4.51 -10.41 -2.84
C VAL A 40 -5.52 -11.42 -2.33
N ILE A 41 -6.80 -11.11 -2.50
CA ILE A 41 -7.91 -11.93 -2.03
C ILE A 41 -8.60 -12.56 -3.23
N LEU A 42 -8.57 -13.89 -3.28
CA LEU A 42 -9.27 -14.69 -4.27
C LEU A 42 -10.45 -15.41 -3.62
N VAL A 43 -11.65 -15.17 -4.15
CA VAL A 43 -12.88 -15.82 -3.70
C VAL A 43 -13.30 -16.89 -4.70
N GLY A 44 -13.73 -18.04 -4.17
CA GLY A 44 -14.18 -19.18 -4.96
C GLY A 44 -13.02 -20.02 -5.47
N ASN A 45 -13.23 -20.75 -6.57
CA ASN A 45 -12.26 -21.72 -7.07
C ASN A 45 -11.13 -21.09 -7.92
N SER A 46 -10.90 -19.78 -7.74
CA SER A 46 -9.86 -19.03 -8.42
C SER A 46 -8.48 -19.55 -7.97
N SER A 47 -7.76 -20.17 -8.89
CA SER A 47 -6.58 -20.97 -8.60
C SER A 47 -5.40 -20.14 -8.08
N GLU A 48 -5.06 -20.35 -6.81
CA GLU A 48 -3.87 -19.80 -6.12
C GLU A 48 -2.56 -20.06 -6.90
N VAL A 49 -2.49 -21.25 -7.51
CA VAL A 49 -1.32 -21.78 -8.24
C VAL A 49 -0.83 -20.85 -9.36
N SER A 50 -1.72 -20.08 -9.99
CA SER A 50 -1.36 -19.21 -11.12
C SER A 50 -0.77 -17.86 -10.68
N LEU A 51 -0.97 -17.45 -9.42
CA LEU A 51 -0.45 -16.17 -8.94
C LEU A 51 0.95 -16.29 -8.38
N SER A 52 1.31 -17.44 -7.78
CA SER A 52 2.66 -17.69 -7.30
C SER A 52 3.71 -17.70 -8.42
N GLU A 53 3.34 -18.10 -9.65
CA GLU A 53 4.23 -18.07 -10.82
C GLU A 53 4.47 -16.66 -11.39
N GLY A 54 3.63 -15.67 -11.02
CA GLY A 54 3.73 -14.29 -11.52
C GLY A 54 4.28 -13.30 -10.50
N LEU A 55 4.78 -13.79 -9.36
CA LEU A 55 5.17 -12.97 -8.21
C LEU A 55 6.61 -13.31 -7.79
N GLU A 56 7.51 -13.20 -8.75
CA GLU A 56 8.94 -13.44 -8.51
C GLU A 56 9.51 -12.24 -7.73
N LYS A 57 10.39 -12.50 -6.76
CA LYS A 57 10.98 -11.43 -5.94
C LYS A 57 11.84 -10.49 -6.80
N GLU A 58 12.33 -11.02 -7.91
CA GLU A 58 13.08 -10.37 -8.96
C GLU A 58 12.30 -9.21 -9.60
N ASP A 59 10.98 -9.34 -9.73
CA ASP A 59 10.11 -8.31 -10.32
C ASP A 59 10.14 -7.01 -9.51
N PHE A 60 10.47 -7.08 -8.22
CA PHE A 60 10.49 -5.93 -7.33
C PHE A 60 11.89 -5.40 -7.01
N LEU A 61 12.96 -5.99 -7.56
CA LEU A 61 14.35 -5.58 -7.27
C LEU A 61 14.66 -4.14 -7.71
N HIS A 62 13.95 -3.64 -8.73
CA HIS A 62 14.11 -2.28 -9.23
C HIS A 62 13.20 -1.26 -8.53
N VAL A 63 12.32 -1.72 -7.63
CA VAL A 63 11.39 -0.88 -6.89
C VAL A 63 12.08 -0.42 -5.60
N PRO A 64 12.11 0.90 -5.31
CA PRO A 64 12.78 1.43 -4.12
C PRO A 64 12.29 0.83 -2.79
N LEU A 65 11.04 0.37 -2.76
CA LEU A 65 10.43 -0.31 -1.62
C LEU A 65 9.56 -1.47 -2.13
N PRO A 66 10.12 -2.69 -2.23
CA PRO A 66 9.39 -3.84 -2.75
C PRO A 66 8.21 -4.18 -1.82
N PRO A 67 6.99 -4.35 -2.35
CA PRO A 67 5.84 -4.70 -1.54
C PRO A 67 5.91 -6.17 -1.11
N LYS A 68 5.44 -6.44 0.11
CA LYS A 68 5.13 -7.79 0.57
C LYS A 68 3.72 -8.14 0.07
N VAL A 69 3.61 -9.16 -0.76
CA VAL A 69 2.29 -9.65 -1.20
C VAL A 69 1.81 -10.76 -0.27
N GLU A 70 0.56 -10.64 0.19
CA GLU A 70 -0.13 -11.64 1.00
C GLU A 70 -1.31 -12.21 0.21
N LEU A 71 -1.13 -13.41 -0.31
CA LEU A 71 -2.16 -14.13 -1.04
C LEU A 71 -3.09 -14.86 -0.06
N VAL A 72 -4.39 -14.69 -0.29
CA VAL A 72 -5.46 -15.10 0.61
C VAL A 72 -6.60 -15.67 -0.21
N THR A 73 -7.09 -16.85 0.19
CA THR A 73 -8.30 -17.45 -0.37
C THR A 73 -9.48 -17.35 0.60
N MET A 74 -10.69 -17.25 0.04
CA MET A 74 -11.96 -17.24 0.76
C MET A 74 -13.03 -18.02 -0.01
N ASN A 75 -14.02 -18.52 0.72
CA ASN A 75 -15.15 -19.24 0.13
C ASN A 75 -16.45 -18.41 0.19
N GLU A 76 -16.61 -17.56 1.21
CA GLU A 76 -17.82 -16.78 1.38
C GLU A 76 -17.74 -15.41 0.70
N THR A 77 -18.82 -15.02 0.01
CA THR A 77 -19.00 -13.71 -0.63
C THR A 77 -20.00 -12.81 0.10
N ASP A 78 -20.50 -13.22 1.27
CA ASP A 78 -21.42 -12.39 2.03
C ASP A 78 -20.71 -11.14 2.60
N PRO A 79 -21.44 -10.00 2.78
CA PRO A 79 -20.83 -8.74 3.20
C PRO A 79 -20.03 -8.82 4.51
N LYS A 80 -20.50 -9.63 5.47
CA LYS A 80 -19.85 -9.75 6.77
C LYS A 80 -18.51 -10.48 6.63
N SER A 81 -18.45 -11.54 5.84
CA SER A 81 -17.23 -12.31 5.59
C SER A 81 -16.18 -11.48 4.86
N ILE A 82 -16.56 -10.73 3.82
CA ILE A 82 -15.64 -9.85 3.07
C ILE A 82 -15.05 -8.77 3.98
N ILE A 83 -15.91 -8.04 4.71
CA ILE A 83 -15.47 -6.98 5.64
C ILE A 83 -14.53 -7.55 6.70
N ASN A 84 -14.91 -8.66 7.33
CA ASN A 84 -14.10 -9.26 8.39
C ASN A 84 -12.75 -9.74 7.87
N ARG A 85 -12.68 -10.30 6.65
CA ARG A 85 -11.40 -10.72 6.09
C ARG A 85 -10.46 -9.55 5.88
N ILE A 86 -10.93 -8.48 5.24
CA ILE A 86 -10.09 -7.32 4.96
C ILE A 86 -9.68 -6.66 6.28
N CYS A 87 -10.60 -6.53 7.24
CA CYS A 87 -10.29 -6.02 8.59
C CYS A 87 -9.26 -6.87 9.33
N ALA A 88 -9.33 -8.19 9.23
CA ALA A 88 -8.34 -9.07 9.84
C ALA A 88 -6.94 -8.87 9.25
N LEU A 89 -6.84 -8.66 7.92
CA LEU A 89 -5.58 -8.39 7.25
C LEU A 89 -5.02 -7.00 7.61
N MET A 90 -5.87 -5.98 7.69
CA MET A 90 -5.48 -4.64 8.16
C MET A 90 -4.96 -4.63 9.59
N SER A 91 -5.50 -5.50 10.47
CA SER A 91 -5.06 -5.60 11.86
C SER A 91 -3.65 -6.22 12.00
N ARG A 92 -3.29 -7.10 11.07
CA ARG A 92 -2.02 -7.83 11.10
C ARG A 92 -0.90 -7.14 10.34
N ASN A 93 -1.25 -6.43 9.28
CA ASN A 93 -0.30 -5.84 8.34
C ASN A 93 -0.68 -4.38 8.07
N TRP A 94 0.33 -3.54 7.83
CA TRP A 94 0.09 -2.26 7.19
C TRP A 94 -0.26 -2.48 5.71
N LEU A 95 -1.54 -2.66 5.42
CA LEU A 95 -2.02 -2.78 4.05
C LEU A 95 -1.96 -1.41 3.35
N GLN A 96 -1.30 -1.38 2.21
CA GLN A 96 -1.26 -0.22 1.30
C GLN A 96 -2.27 -0.37 0.16
N GLY A 97 -2.77 -1.58 -0.07
CA GLY A 97 -3.76 -1.86 -1.09
C GLY A 97 -4.30 -3.27 -0.98
N VAL A 98 -5.46 -3.49 -1.60
CA VAL A 98 -6.09 -4.79 -1.72
C VAL A 98 -6.40 -5.05 -3.19
N VAL A 99 -6.03 -6.21 -3.68
CA VAL A 99 -6.49 -6.75 -4.96
C VAL A 99 -7.54 -7.80 -4.63
N PHE A 100 -8.69 -7.72 -5.26
CA PHE A 100 -9.82 -8.61 -4.99
C PHE A 100 -10.30 -9.23 -6.30
N GLY A 101 -10.43 -10.55 -6.33
CA GLY A 101 -11.01 -11.28 -7.45
C GLY A 101 -12.00 -12.31 -6.94
N ASP A 102 -13.15 -12.41 -7.61
CA ASP A 102 -14.15 -13.42 -7.33
C ASP A 102 -14.56 -14.15 -8.62
N ASP A 103 -15.23 -15.28 -8.49
CA ASP A 103 -15.79 -16.07 -9.59
C ASP A 103 -17.30 -15.90 -9.76
N THR A 104 -17.87 -14.83 -9.20
CA THR A 104 -19.30 -14.55 -9.24
C THR A 104 -19.64 -13.41 -10.20
N ASP A 105 -20.92 -13.26 -10.53
CA ASP A 105 -21.44 -12.09 -11.27
C ASP A 105 -22.21 -11.14 -10.33
N GLN A 106 -21.84 -11.08 -9.04
CA GLN A 106 -22.55 -10.28 -8.04
C GLN A 106 -21.96 -8.87 -7.94
N GLU A 107 -22.57 -7.89 -8.60
CA GLU A 107 -22.18 -6.46 -8.53
C GLU A 107 -22.18 -5.88 -7.10
N ALA A 108 -22.92 -6.50 -6.18
CA ALA A 108 -22.94 -6.13 -4.78
C ALA A 108 -21.55 -6.22 -4.12
N ILE A 109 -20.68 -7.12 -4.63
CA ILE A 109 -19.30 -7.25 -4.15
C ILE A 109 -18.54 -5.94 -4.38
N ALA A 110 -18.61 -5.36 -5.58
CA ALA A 110 -17.97 -4.07 -5.85
C ALA A 110 -18.46 -3.00 -4.88
N GLN A 111 -19.77 -2.95 -4.57
CA GLN A 111 -20.36 -1.98 -3.62
C GLN A 111 -19.82 -2.14 -2.20
N ILE A 112 -19.63 -3.37 -1.75
CA ILE A 112 -19.01 -3.66 -0.44
C ILE A 112 -17.56 -3.20 -0.45
N LEU A 113 -16.81 -3.46 -1.52
CA LEU A 113 -15.41 -3.03 -1.64
C LEU A 113 -15.28 -1.50 -1.67
N ASP A 114 -16.17 -0.78 -2.36
CA ASP A 114 -16.19 0.69 -2.33
C ASP A 114 -16.47 1.22 -0.91
N PHE A 115 -17.43 0.62 -0.20
CA PHE A 115 -17.67 0.98 1.20
C PHE A 115 -16.41 0.81 2.06
N ILE A 116 -15.70 -0.32 1.92
CA ILE A 116 -14.47 -0.56 2.69
C ILE A 116 -13.38 0.43 2.29
N SER A 117 -13.19 0.66 0.99
CA SER A 117 -12.22 1.62 0.45
C SER A 117 -12.47 3.04 1.00
N ALA A 118 -13.71 3.52 0.95
CA ALA A 118 -14.10 4.82 1.48
C ALA A 118 -13.86 4.95 2.99
N GLN A 119 -14.12 3.90 3.77
CA GLN A 119 -13.96 3.94 5.22
C GLN A 119 -12.50 3.81 5.66
N THR A 120 -11.71 3.03 4.94
CA THR A 120 -10.31 2.71 5.31
C THR A 120 -9.30 3.63 4.65
N HIS A 121 -9.69 4.31 3.57
CA HIS A 121 -8.79 5.05 2.68
C HIS A 121 -7.69 4.16 2.07
N ILE A 122 -7.94 2.85 1.98
CA ILE A 122 -7.05 1.89 1.34
C ILE A 122 -7.58 1.62 -0.08
N PRO A 123 -6.75 1.77 -1.13
CA PRO A 123 -7.18 1.47 -2.49
C PRO A 123 -7.50 -0.02 -2.65
N ILE A 124 -8.67 -0.31 -3.24
CA ILE A 124 -9.10 -1.67 -3.56
C ILE A 124 -9.31 -1.79 -5.07
N LEU A 125 -8.68 -2.79 -5.68
CA LEU A 125 -8.79 -3.08 -7.11
C LEU A 125 -9.50 -4.42 -7.34
N GLY A 126 -10.68 -4.38 -7.94
CA GLY A 126 -11.36 -5.56 -8.46
C GLY A 126 -10.75 -6.02 -9.78
N ILE A 127 -10.39 -7.30 -9.88
CA ILE A 127 -9.71 -7.86 -11.08
C ILE A 127 -10.50 -8.94 -11.83
N ARG A 128 -11.50 -9.57 -11.19
CA ARG A 128 -12.37 -10.56 -11.82
C ARG A 128 -13.75 -10.63 -11.15
N GLY A 129 -14.78 -10.99 -11.91
CA GLY A 129 -16.12 -11.27 -11.38
C GLY A 129 -16.87 -10.01 -10.95
N GLY A 130 -17.72 -10.16 -9.93
CA GLY A 130 -18.58 -9.11 -9.39
C GLY A 130 -17.81 -7.91 -8.87
N SER A 131 -16.60 -8.13 -8.35
CA SER A 131 -15.68 -7.08 -7.89
C SER A 131 -15.19 -6.14 -9.00
N SER A 132 -15.22 -6.58 -10.27
CA SER A 132 -14.77 -5.78 -11.43
C SER A 132 -15.91 -5.13 -12.20
N MET A 133 -17.15 -5.35 -11.76
CA MET A 133 -18.30 -4.71 -12.38
C MET A 133 -18.27 -3.21 -12.10
N ILE A 134 -18.67 -2.42 -13.10
CA ILE A 134 -18.72 -0.97 -12.97
C ILE A 134 -19.84 -0.61 -11.99
N MET A 135 -19.48 0.10 -10.94
CA MET A 135 -20.45 0.66 -10.02
C MET A 135 -20.99 1.99 -10.55
N ALA A 136 -22.30 2.18 -10.44
CA ALA A 136 -22.90 3.48 -10.65
C ALA A 136 -22.40 4.48 -9.59
N ALA A 137 -22.27 5.75 -9.99
CA ALA A 137 -21.82 6.80 -9.09
C ALA A 137 -22.74 6.94 -7.87
N LYS A 138 -22.13 7.23 -6.71
CA LYS A 138 -22.86 7.65 -5.51
C LYS A 138 -23.56 8.98 -5.82
N VAL A 139 -24.90 8.99 -5.77
CA VAL A 139 -25.75 10.18 -5.99
C VAL A 139 -25.85 11.01 -4.73
#